data_AF-A0A6G4XLX8-F1
#
_entry.id   AF-A0A6G4XLX8-F1
#
_cell.length_a   1.000
_cell.length_b   1.000
_cell.length_c   1.000
_cell.angle_alpha   90.00
_cell.angle_beta   90.00
_cell.angle_gamma   90.00
#
_symmetry.space_group_name_H-M   'P 1'
#
loop_
_entity.id
_entity.type
_entity.pdbx_description
1 polymer ?
#
loop_
_entity_poly.entity_id
_entity_poly.type
_entity_poly.pdbx_seq_one_letter_code
_entity_poly.pdbx_strand_id
1 'polypeptide(L)'
;MITVITDTSGLLAALDSTHPRELGRTAAVRAVEDIRRWMRRGRVSVPEITENHLGAAQSVRARYQALDLDLADAVNVALAADFETDAILTLDRRDFRAVRPLGRHKAFRVLPDDLPL
;
A
#
# COMPACT_ATOMS: atom_id res chain seq x y z
N MET A 1 8.28 -3.67 -14.17
CA MET A 1 6.89 -3.62 -13.67
C MET A 1 6.97 -3.06 -12.26
N ILE A 2 6.47 -1.85 -12.01
CA ILE A 2 6.46 -1.27 -10.66
C ILE A 2 5.19 -1.80 -10.00
N THR A 3 5.32 -2.82 -9.15
CA THR A 3 4.20 -3.22 -8.30
C THR A 3 4.13 -2.22 -7.16
N VAL A 4 3.20 -1.27 -7.27
CA VAL A 4 2.88 -0.37 -6.18
C VAL A 4 1.90 -1.10 -5.28
N ILE A 5 2.34 -1.43 -4.08
CA ILE A 5 1.43 -1.89 -3.03
C ILE A 5 0.81 -0.61 -2.47
N THR A 6 -0.44 -0.40 -2.85
CA THR A 6 -1.26 0.66 -2.29
C THR A 6 -1.91 0.05 -1.06
N ASP A 7 -1.83 0.75 0.07
CA ASP A 7 -2.72 0.44 1.16
C ASP A 7 -4.16 0.42 0.65
N THR A 8 -4.86 -0.70 0.83
CA THR A 8 -6.28 -0.77 0.54
C THR A 8 -7.05 0.29 1.33
N SER A 9 -6.57 0.73 2.49
CA SER A 9 -7.13 1.87 3.24
C SER A 9 -6.76 3.20 2.60
N GLY A 10 -5.59 3.38 2.00
CA GLY A 10 -5.25 4.57 1.18
C GLY A 10 -5.98 4.63 -0.16
N LEU A 11 -6.19 3.50 -0.83
CA LEU A 11 -6.97 3.41 -2.08
C LEU A 11 -8.46 3.57 -1.80
N LEU A 12 -8.97 2.92 -0.76
CA LEU A 12 -10.35 3.09 -0.32
C LEU A 12 -10.56 4.45 0.30
N ALA A 13 -9.64 5.05 1.07
CA ALA A 13 -9.77 6.42 1.59
C ALA A 13 -9.57 7.48 0.51
N ALA A 14 -8.78 7.24 -0.54
CA ALA A 14 -8.81 8.09 -1.74
C ALA A 14 -10.16 8.01 -2.47
N LEU A 15 -10.88 6.89 -2.34
CA LEU A 15 -12.23 6.68 -2.87
C LEU A 15 -13.36 7.08 -1.89
N ASP A 16 -13.08 7.09 -0.58
CA ASP A 16 -14.01 7.23 0.56
C ASP A 16 -13.77 8.54 1.34
N SER A 17 -12.78 9.35 0.93
CA SER A 17 -12.63 10.77 1.28
C SER A 17 -13.70 11.59 0.58
N THR A 18 -14.94 11.23 0.86
CA THR A 18 -16.04 12.15 1.03
C THR A 18 -15.77 13.04 2.23
N HIS A 19 -14.77 13.94 2.15
CA HIS A 19 -14.88 15.27 2.76
C HIS A 19 -14.26 16.32 1.81
N PRO A 20 -14.97 17.43 1.58
CA PRO A 20 -15.02 18.06 0.28
C PRO A 20 -14.06 19.23 0.19
N ARG A 21 -13.07 19.16 -0.70
CA ARG A 21 -12.64 20.31 -1.54
C ARG A 21 -12.21 19.77 -2.90
N GLU A 22 -13.07 20.02 -3.89
CA GLU A 22 -12.81 20.07 -5.34
C GLU A 22 -13.14 18.87 -6.27
N LEU A 23 -13.32 17.62 -5.81
CA LEU A 23 -13.56 16.51 -6.75
C LEU A 23 -14.72 15.58 -6.29
N GLY A 24 -15.95 15.90 -6.70
CA GLY A 24 -17.19 15.21 -6.29
C GLY A 24 -17.34 13.75 -6.76
N ARG A 25 -18.49 13.11 -6.47
CA ARG A 25 -18.84 11.68 -6.74
C ARG A 25 -18.43 11.17 -8.14
N THR A 26 -18.45 12.03 -9.15
CA THR A 26 -17.99 11.74 -10.52
C THR A 26 -16.49 11.43 -10.60
N ALA A 27 -15.66 12.10 -9.80
CA ALA A 27 -14.22 11.87 -9.73
C ALA A 27 -13.90 10.49 -9.12
N ALA A 28 -14.61 10.10 -8.05
CA ALA A 28 -14.47 8.77 -7.45
C ALA A 28 -14.84 7.65 -8.44
N VAL A 29 -15.96 7.80 -9.17
CA VAL A 29 -16.36 6.85 -10.23
C VAL A 29 -15.31 6.76 -11.34
N ARG A 30 -14.73 7.89 -11.75
CA ARG A 30 -13.65 7.92 -12.75
C ARG A 30 -12.38 7.23 -12.24
N ALA A 31 -11.99 7.47 -10.99
CA ALA A 31 -10.83 6.82 -10.38
C ALA A 31 -10.96 5.29 -10.38
N VAL A 32 -12.14 4.76 -10.04
CA VAL A 32 -12.40 3.31 -10.10
C VAL A 32 -12.26 2.78 -11.53
N GLU A 33 -12.79 3.47 -12.54
CA GLU A 33 -12.66 3.01 -13.92
C GLU A 33 -11.20 3.09 -14.43
N ASP A 34 -10.45 4.11 -14.01
CA ASP A 34 -9.02 4.21 -14.31
C ASP A 34 -8.21 3.07 -13.68
N ILE A 35 -8.50 2.70 -12.42
CA ILE A 35 -7.90 1.54 -11.75
C ILE A 35 -8.24 0.27 -12.53
N ARG A 36 -9.52 0.04 -12.86
CA ARG A 36 -9.94 -1.13 -13.64
C ARG A 36 -9.25 -1.18 -14.99
N ARG A 37 -9.09 -0.03 -15.66
CA ARG A 37 -8.36 0.08 -16.93
C ARG A 37 -6.88 -0.26 -16.77
N TRP A 38 -6.24 0.16 -15.68
CA TRP A 38 -4.85 -0.19 -15.37
C TRP A 38 -4.69 -1.68 -15.03
N MET A 39 -5.64 -2.26 -14.30
CA MET A 39 -5.69 -3.71 -14.03
C MET A 39 -5.81 -4.51 -15.33
N ARG A 40 -6.75 -4.16 -16.22
CA ARG A 40 -6.89 -4.81 -17.54
C ARG A 40 -5.64 -4.70 -18.41
N ARG A 41 -4.78 -3.71 -18.16
CA ARG A 41 -3.51 -3.48 -18.87
C ARG A 41 -2.29 -4.08 -18.13
N GLY A 42 -2.50 -4.79 -17.02
CA GLY A 42 -1.43 -5.36 -16.20
C GLY A 42 -0.52 -4.32 -15.54
N ARG A 43 -1.00 -3.07 -15.38
CA ARG A 43 -0.24 -1.98 -14.75
C ARG A 43 -0.44 -1.91 -13.23
N VAL A 44 -1.56 -2.43 -12.75
CA VAL A 44 -1.91 -2.52 -11.33
C VAL A 44 -2.35 -3.96 -11.06
N SER A 45 -1.92 -4.52 -9.93
CA SER A 45 -2.37 -5.80 -9.42
C SER A 45 -3.14 -5.59 -8.12
N VAL A 46 -4.20 -6.35 -7.92
CA VAL A 46 -4.92 -6.42 -6.64
C VAL A 46 -4.77 -7.87 -6.15
N PRO A 47 -3.77 -8.14 -5.29
CA PRO A 47 -3.51 -9.49 -4.81
C PRO A 47 -4.62 -9.97 -3.87
N GLU A 48 -4.86 -11.28 -3.86
CA GLU A 48 -5.66 -11.91 -2.81
C GLU A 48 -4.90 -11.86 -1.48
N ILE A 49 -5.60 -11.53 -0.39
CA ILE A 49 -5.04 -11.62 0.96
C ILE A 49 -5.23 -13.05 1.47
N THR A 50 -4.12 -13.75 1.69
CA THR A 50 -4.08 -15.13 2.16
C THR A 50 -3.86 -15.20 3.67
N GLU A 51 -4.06 -16.38 4.26
CA GLU A 51 -3.75 -16.63 5.68
C GLU A 51 -2.27 -16.35 6.00
N ASN A 52 -1.35 -16.71 5.10
CA ASN A 52 0.08 -16.42 5.24
C ASN A 52 0.34 -14.90 5.35
N HIS A 53 -0.36 -14.08 4.56
CA HIS A 53 -0.24 -12.61 4.66
C HIS A 53 -0.69 -12.11 6.02
N LEU A 54 -1.78 -12.67 6.57
CA LEU A 54 -2.28 -12.30 7.89
C LEU A 54 -1.32 -12.73 9.01
N GLY A 55 -0.75 -13.94 8.92
CA GLY A 55 0.26 -14.42 9.87
C GLY A 55 1.54 -13.56 9.86
N ALA A 56 2.01 -13.18 8.68
CA ALA A 56 3.14 -12.27 8.52
C ALA A 56 2.82 -10.87 9.06
N ALA A 57 1.64 -10.32 8.75
CA ALA A 57 1.19 -9.03 9.26
C ALA A 57 1.14 -8.98 10.79
N GLN A 58 0.61 -10.03 11.44
CA GLN A 58 0.60 -10.12 12.90
C GLN A 58 2.01 -10.19 13.48
N SER A 59 2.93 -10.89 12.82
CA SER A 59 4.33 -10.93 13.22
C SER A 59 5.01 -9.55 13.10
N VAL A 60 4.67 -8.78 12.07
CA VAL A 60 5.13 -7.38 11.91
C VAL A 60 4.60 -6.50 13.03
N ARG A 61 3.29 -6.54 13.31
CA ARG A 61 2.68 -5.75 14.40
C ARG A 61 3.27 -6.10 15.75
N ALA A 62 3.53 -7.38 16.01
CA ALA A 62 4.20 -7.83 17.23
C ALA A 62 5.65 -7.34 17.34
N ARG A 63 6.38 -7.25 16.22
CA ARG A 63 7.75 -6.73 16.18
C ARG A 63 7.82 -5.22 16.38
N TYR A 64 6.83 -4.49 15.87
CA TYR A 64 6.77 -3.03 15.91
C TYR A 64 5.60 -2.51 16.76
N GLN A 65 5.35 -3.12 17.93
CA GLN A 65 4.21 -2.79 18.79
C GLN A 65 4.11 -1.30 19.12
N ALA A 66 5.24 -0.61 19.30
CA ALA A 66 5.28 0.82 19.61
C ALA A 66 4.84 1.73 18.45
N LEU A 67 4.80 1.22 17.21
CA LEU A 67 4.28 1.96 16.06
C LEU A 67 2.75 1.88 15.96
N ASP A 68 2.13 0.91 16.64
CA ASP A 68 0.67 0.66 16.57
C ASP A 68 0.15 0.57 15.12
N LEU A 69 0.88 -0.15 14.27
CA LEU A 69 0.51 -0.31 12.86
C LEU A 69 -0.89 -0.89 12.73
N ASP A 70 -1.67 -0.31 11.83
CA ASP A 70 -2.94 -0.89 11.44
C ASP A 70 -2.73 -2.21 10.67
N LEU A 71 -3.81 -2.97 10.51
CA LEU A 71 -3.73 -4.26 9.83
C LEU A 71 -3.35 -4.10 8.35
N ALA A 72 -3.79 -3.02 7.71
CA ALA A 72 -3.60 -2.83 6.28
C ALA A 72 -2.13 -2.52 5.97
N ASP A 73 -1.48 -1.66 6.76
CA ASP A 73 -0.06 -1.39 6.69
C ASP A 73 0.79 -2.62 6.94
N ALA A 74 0.43 -3.42 7.95
CA ALA A 74 1.11 -4.67 8.23
C ALA A 74 0.95 -5.70 7.09
N VAL A 75 -0.23 -5.75 6.44
CA VAL A 75 -0.47 -6.57 5.25
C VAL A 75 0.33 -6.03 4.05
N ASN A 76 0.47 -4.72 3.89
CA ASN A 76 1.29 -4.13 2.82
C ASN A 76 2.77 -4.54 2.95
N VAL A 77 3.28 -4.61 4.18
CA VAL A 77 4.63 -5.12 4.46
C VAL A 77 4.78 -6.59 4.07
N ALA A 78 3.75 -7.41 4.32
CA ALA A 78 3.72 -8.82 3.91
C ALA A 78 3.67 -8.97 2.38
N LEU A 79 2.76 -8.26 1.72
CA LEU A 79 2.66 -8.24 0.25
C LEU A 79 3.96 -7.76 -0.40
N ALA A 80 4.68 -6.82 0.22
CA ALA A 80 5.95 -6.33 -0.33
C ALA A 80 7.01 -7.44 -0.41
N ALA A 81 6.96 -8.40 0.51
CA ALA A 81 7.83 -9.57 0.47
C ALA A 81 7.49 -10.46 -0.73
N ASP A 82 6.20 -10.77 -0.92
CA ASP A 82 5.71 -11.63 -2.00
C ASP A 82 5.95 -11.05 -3.40
N PHE A 83 5.85 -9.72 -3.51
CA PHE A 83 6.19 -9.01 -4.75
C PHE A 83 7.67 -8.66 -4.89
N GLU A 84 8.52 -9.10 -3.96
CA GLU A 84 9.95 -8.80 -3.92
C GLU A 84 10.28 -7.32 -4.14
N THR A 85 9.52 -6.42 -3.52
CA THR A 85 9.60 -4.98 -3.73
C THR A 85 9.91 -4.24 -2.42
N ASP A 86 10.63 -3.14 -2.55
CA ASP A 86 10.81 -2.15 -1.49
C ASP A 86 10.03 -0.85 -1.77
N ALA A 87 9.30 -0.73 -2.88
CA ALA A 87 8.55 0.47 -3.19
C ALA A 87 7.14 0.42 -2.62
N ILE A 88 6.77 1.40 -1.80
CA ILE A 88 5.42 1.59 -1.26
C ILE A 88 4.95 3.01 -1.54
N LEU A 89 3.77 3.15 -2.13
CA LEU A 89 3.11 4.44 -2.32
C LEU A 89 2.09 4.59 -1.19
N THR A 90 2.35 5.55 -0.30
CA THR A 90 1.51 5.77 0.88
C THR A 90 1.54 7.23 1.30
N LEU A 91 0.49 7.65 2.00
CA LEU A 91 0.46 8.94 2.70
C LEU A 91 1.15 8.83 4.08
N ASP A 92 1.13 7.64 4.69
CA ASP A 92 1.67 7.37 6.03
C ASP A 92 3.16 7.03 5.99
N ARG A 93 3.94 8.03 5.58
CA ARG A 93 5.39 7.91 5.32
C ARG A 93 6.19 7.51 6.55
N ARG A 94 5.72 7.92 7.75
CA ARG A 94 6.45 7.73 9.01
C ARG A 94 6.59 6.25 9.34
N ASP A 95 5.52 5.49 9.18
CA ASP A 95 5.45 4.12 9.66
C ASP A 95 6.25 3.19 8.78
N PHE A 96 6.13 3.33 7.46
CA PHE A 96 6.95 2.58 6.50
C PHE A 96 8.44 2.93 6.54
N ARG A 97 8.82 4.13 6.99
CA ARG A 97 10.22 4.47 7.23
C ARG A 97 10.79 3.81 8.49
N ALA A 98 9.94 3.45 9.44
CA ALA A 98 10.33 2.77 10.68
C ALA A 98 10.35 1.24 10.55
N VAL A 99 9.61 0.69 9.58
CA VAL A 99 9.53 -0.77 9.34
C VAL A 99 10.56 -1.22 8.31
N ARG A 100 11.27 -2.31 8.62
CA ARG A 100 12.14 -3.00 7.66
C ARG A 100 11.33 -3.98 6.79
N PRO A 101 11.55 -4.03 5.46
CA PRO A 101 10.96 -5.06 4.58
C PRO A 101 11.30 -6.48 5.04
N LEU A 102 10.37 -7.43 4.85
CA LEU A 102 10.55 -8.84 5.27
C LEU A 102 11.48 -9.64 4.33
N GLY A 103 11.91 -9.06 3.21
CA GLY A 103 12.82 -9.67 2.24
C GLY A 103 14.26 -9.17 2.31
N ARG A 104 14.94 -9.19 1.15
CA ARG A 104 16.35 -8.77 1.01
C ARG A 104 16.60 -7.27 1.20
N HIS A 105 15.56 -6.47 1.09
CA HIS A 105 15.67 -5.00 1.12
C HIS A 105 15.93 -4.49 2.54
N LYS A 106 16.74 -3.44 2.64
CA LYS A 106 17.17 -2.87 3.94
C LYS A 106 16.19 -1.83 4.49
N ALA A 107 15.47 -1.14 3.60
CA ALA A 107 14.48 -0.12 3.91
C ALA A 107 13.47 -0.03 2.75
N PHE A 108 12.27 0.48 3.02
CA PHE A 108 11.31 0.84 1.98
C PHE A 108 11.72 2.14 1.28
N ARG A 109 11.53 2.19 -0.04
CA ARG A 109 11.41 3.41 -0.84
C ARG A 109 9.96 3.88 -0.75
N VAL A 110 9.74 4.98 -0.05
CA VAL A 110 8.43 5.56 0.19
C VAL A 110 8.13 6.59 -0.88
N LEU A 111 7.18 6.28 -1.75
CA LEU A 111 6.77 7.13 -2.85
C LEU A 111 5.64 8.08 -2.40
N PRO A 112 5.56 9.30 -2.96
CA PRO A 112 6.38 9.82 -4.05
C PRO A 112 7.75 10.40 -3.62
N ASP A 113 8.03 10.46 -2.31
CA ASP A 113 9.22 11.13 -1.77
C ASP A 113 10.54 10.57 -2.29
N ASP A 114 10.60 9.26 -2.51
CA ASP A 114 11.79 8.54 -2.98
C ASP A 114 11.75 8.22 -4.49
N LEU A 115 10.96 8.98 -5.27
CA LEU A 115 11.01 8.90 -6.74
C LEU A 115 12.42 9.27 -7.24
N PRO A 116 13.01 8.49 -8.16
CA PRO A 116 14.29 8.87 -8.76
C PRO A 116 14.11 10.18 -9.54
N LEU A 117 15.06 11.10 -9.34
CA LEU A 117 15.18 12.36 -10.10
C LEU A 117 15.56 12.10 -11.56
#